data_AF-A0A2Z4FGA4-F1
#
_entry.id   AF-A0A2Z4FGA4-F1
#
_cell.length_a   1.000
_cell.length_b   1.000
_cell.length_c   1.000
_cell.angle_alpha   90.00
_cell.angle_beta   90.00
_cell.angle_gamma   90.00
#
_symmetry.space_group_name_H-M   'P 1'
#
loop_
_entity.id
_entity.type
_entity.pdbx_description
1 polymer ?
#
loop_
_entity_poly.entity_id
_entity_poly.type
_entity_poly.pdbx_seq_one_letter_code
_entity_poly.pdbx_strand_id
1 'polypeptide(L)'
;MASNFSDDARRADILRRAHEGLEEDLDDMRSELMDILPDYEQRLRQNSDALPTWLEITPAQVRALFHLRPVAIETHADPDTPPAASAEHGILGPRTVALAAGRIETFIDEGFVDADFDDDTRTQRLVELYTETTFYLNALIREARRVSEDARATLDAWLDAVLFDLESQRKSDVEALEELVGNGDIGRGGSARQEIADLWEDQRRRAAYLQASWQPLTALVHEGLTTTESGLRELADLLMRARAGLVGANAAIEPQLAPFEWPDAPHRAQPAQPKGPAEVDDAGPTLDLSRPSEYGRGADVDALLEDTLIPGRAADDVDEFAVEPAHDDFNTLPPGGFVPGIIPLDEPTSDPVTAPFESVSVSNYSEPADESATDDAAAPRTSTQRMYTRQETPSVGHVAAPEPAPRQTDPSPAFTDEMPSLAAMPTAPVTTPIATGLLSDEATYTQCFRIRPGFERAGLLEVIAILLPPAAVLATMAVMSVLHLAGAGANPFEQWSWAFSAVSASLAWLLLLPALRRWRTKWLGTKLVIMRHADVREEASLRFDKQALSLNDDTWRWDRLTVAELRRWDSPLDEVCGWTLSLAAPQAPPLRLASPESNRKKWQNSPYQLVEIPYDAWQVSPFDFDTIARRAL
;
A
#
# COMPACT_ATOMS: atom_id res chain seq x y z
N MET A 1 -3.27 59.94 18.56
CA MET A 1 -4.22 59.87 17.42
C MET A 1 -3.51 59.97 16.08
N ALA A 2 -2.85 61.08 15.71
CA ALA A 2 -2.12 61.13 14.43
C ALA A 2 -0.88 60.21 14.35
N SER A 3 -0.29 59.81 15.48
CA SER A 3 0.82 58.85 15.55
C SER A 3 0.41 57.42 15.20
N ASN A 4 -0.68 56.92 15.81
CA ASN A 4 -1.09 55.51 15.73
C ASN A 4 -1.36 55.08 14.28
N PHE A 5 -2.12 55.89 13.51
CA PHE A 5 -2.36 55.64 12.09
C PHE A 5 -1.09 55.46 11.23
N SER A 6 0.05 56.03 11.65
CA SER A 6 1.33 55.83 10.96
C SER A 6 2.04 54.54 11.35
N ASP A 7 1.80 54.03 12.56
CA ASP A 7 2.35 52.77 13.03
C ASP A 7 1.51 51.60 12.49
N ASP A 8 0.18 51.69 12.51
CA ASP A 8 -0.73 50.64 12.01
C ASP A 8 -0.51 50.37 10.51
N ALA A 9 -0.39 51.44 9.71
CA ALA A 9 -0.06 51.34 8.28
C ALA A 9 1.33 50.72 8.03
N ARG A 10 2.29 50.97 8.92
CA ARG A 10 3.63 50.37 8.86
C ARG A 10 3.60 48.88 9.23
N ARG A 11 2.82 48.49 10.24
CA ARG A 11 2.63 47.07 10.63
C ARG A 11 2.02 46.28 9.48
N ALA A 12 0.94 46.79 8.89
CA ALA A 12 0.27 46.16 7.74
C ALA A 12 1.21 45.99 6.53
N ASP A 13 2.04 47.00 6.22
CA ASP A 13 3.00 46.92 5.10
C ASP A 13 4.18 45.97 5.38
N ILE A 14 4.55 45.74 6.66
CA ILE A 14 5.51 44.69 7.03
C ILE A 14 4.90 43.30 6.86
N LEU A 15 3.70 43.07 7.42
CA LEU A 15 3.01 41.79 7.30
C LEU A 15 2.73 41.42 5.85
N ARG A 16 2.24 42.37 5.04
CA ARG A 16 1.95 42.16 3.62
C ARG A 16 3.21 41.74 2.84
N ARG A 17 4.36 42.40 3.03
CA ARG A 17 5.61 41.98 2.37
C ARG A 17 6.12 40.64 2.86
N ALA A 18 5.92 40.32 4.15
CA ALA A 18 6.28 39.01 4.68
C ALA A 18 5.40 37.92 4.06
N HIS A 19 4.08 38.12 4.01
CA HIS A 19 3.13 37.22 3.37
C HIS A 19 3.46 36.98 1.89
N GLU A 20 3.59 38.05 1.09
CA GLU A 20 3.90 37.98 -0.34
C GLU A 20 5.17 37.15 -0.63
N GLY A 21 6.21 37.27 0.20
CA GLY A 21 7.43 36.46 0.07
C GLY A 21 7.29 35.01 0.54
N LEU A 22 6.49 34.75 1.58
CA LEU A 22 6.24 33.40 2.09
C LEU A 22 5.31 32.60 1.17
N GLU A 23 4.37 33.26 0.49
CA GLU A 23 3.57 32.67 -0.60
C GLU A 23 4.46 32.26 -1.78
N GLU A 24 5.39 33.14 -2.20
CA GLU A 24 6.37 32.84 -3.27
C GLU A 24 7.27 31.64 -2.88
N ASP A 25 7.82 31.62 -1.66
CA ASP A 25 8.58 30.47 -1.11
C ASP A 25 7.76 29.15 -1.10
N LEU A 26 6.47 29.21 -0.77
CA LEU A 26 5.58 28.04 -0.73
C LEU A 26 5.20 27.55 -2.13
N ASP A 27 4.96 28.45 -3.09
CA ASP A 27 4.66 28.10 -4.48
C ASP A 27 5.87 27.48 -5.19
N ASP A 28 7.08 27.99 -4.95
CA ASP A 28 8.33 27.39 -5.43
C ASP A 28 8.49 25.96 -4.88
N MET A 29 8.34 25.77 -3.56
CA MET A 29 8.41 24.44 -2.93
C MET A 29 7.29 23.51 -3.44
N ARG A 30 6.08 24.03 -3.67
CA ARG A 30 4.97 23.27 -4.26
C ARG A 30 5.29 22.81 -5.67
N SER A 31 5.96 23.64 -6.48
CA SER A 31 6.42 23.26 -7.82
C SER A 31 7.47 22.15 -7.76
N GLU A 32 8.48 22.28 -6.88
CA GLU A 32 9.51 21.24 -6.71
C GLU A 32 8.92 19.90 -6.23
N LEU A 33 8.01 19.94 -5.24
CA LEU A 33 7.35 18.74 -4.72
C LEU A 33 6.45 18.07 -5.78
N MET A 34 5.81 18.84 -6.66
CA MET A 34 5.00 18.30 -7.77
C MET A 34 5.84 17.53 -8.80
N ASP A 35 7.10 17.91 -9.01
CA ASP A 35 8.02 17.20 -9.91
C ASP A 35 8.63 15.94 -9.25
N ILE A 36 9.03 16.02 -7.98
CA ILE A 36 9.76 14.93 -7.30
C ILE A 36 8.81 13.84 -6.76
N LEU A 37 7.62 14.20 -6.26
CA LEU A 37 6.70 13.24 -5.61
C LEU A 37 6.25 12.08 -6.52
N PRO A 38 5.84 12.29 -7.79
CA PRO A 38 5.38 11.20 -8.65
C PRO A 38 6.49 10.21 -8.97
N ASP A 39 7.71 10.70 -9.22
CA ASP A 39 8.87 9.87 -9.53
C ASP A 39 9.29 9.02 -8.31
N TYR A 40 9.39 9.62 -7.13
CA TYR A 40 9.74 8.90 -5.90
C TYR A 40 8.70 7.81 -5.56
N GLU A 41 7.39 8.13 -5.58
CA GLU A 41 6.34 7.12 -5.34
C GLU A 41 6.32 6.04 -6.43
N GLN A 42 6.59 6.38 -7.69
CA GLN A 42 6.67 5.42 -8.78
C GLN A 42 7.87 4.48 -8.62
N ARG A 43 9.06 5.00 -8.29
CA ARG A 43 10.26 4.20 -8.02
C ARG A 43 10.05 3.28 -6.81
N LEU A 44 9.39 3.74 -5.74
CA LEU A 44 9.05 2.90 -4.60
C LEU A 44 8.12 1.74 -5.00
N ARG A 45 7.06 2.02 -5.76
CA ARG A 45 6.15 0.97 -6.27
C ARG A 45 6.90 -0.03 -7.15
N GLN A 46 7.60 0.45 -8.17
CA GLN A 46 8.37 -0.37 -9.11
C GLN A 46 9.36 -1.31 -8.40
N ASN A 47 10.16 -0.80 -7.46
CA ASN A 47 11.11 -1.64 -6.73
C ASN A 47 10.42 -2.60 -5.74
N SER A 48 9.30 -2.22 -5.13
CA SER A 48 8.52 -3.13 -4.27
C SER A 48 7.83 -4.25 -5.07
N ASP A 49 7.36 -3.96 -6.28
CA ASP A 49 6.65 -4.90 -7.16
C ASP A 49 7.64 -5.78 -7.96
N ALA A 50 8.91 -5.37 -8.10
CA ALA A 50 9.98 -6.12 -8.75
C ALA A 50 10.66 -7.18 -7.85
N LEU A 51 10.27 -7.27 -6.57
CA LEU A 51 10.80 -8.29 -5.67
C LEU A 51 10.41 -9.71 -6.12
N PRO A 52 11.31 -10.70 -6.01
CA PRO A 52 11.00 -12.08 -6.40
C PRO A 52 9.80 -12.65 -5.64
N THR A 53 8.83 -13.21 -6.38
CA THR A 53 7.58 -13.75 -5.81
C THR A 53 7.76 -14.94 -4.87
N TRP A 54 8.91 -15.61 -4.93
CA TRP A 54 9.27 -16.73 -4.03
C TRP A 54 9.65 -16.28 -2.61
N LEU A 55 9.78 -14.97 -2.36
CA LEU A 55 10.09 -14.43 -1.03
C LEU A 55 8.91 -14.47 -0.04
N GLU A 56 7.68 -14.67 -0.53
CA GLU A 56 6.41 -14.52 0.21
C GLU A 56 6.17 -13.11 0.83
N ILE A 57 7.12 -12.19 0.69
CA ILE A 57 6.99 -10.77 1.08
C ILE A 57 6.14 -10.03 0.04
N THR A 58 5.02 -9.47 0.47
CA THR A 58 4.13 -8.70 -0.42
C THR A 58 4.64 -7.27 -0.64
N PRO A 59 4.45 -6.68 -1.84
CA PRO A 59 4.81 -5.28 -2.09
C PRO A 59 4.10 -4.27 -1.18
N ALA A 60 2.98 -4.66 -0.57
CA ALA A 60 2.27 -3.85 0.42
C ALA A 60 3.00 -3.82 1.78
N GLN A 61 3.57 -4.95 2.23
CA GLN A 61 4.38 -5.00 3.45
C GLN A 61 5.63 -4.14 3.33
N VAL A 62 6.33 -4.18 2.19
CA VAL A 62 7.51 -3.33 1.92
C VAL A 62 7.14 -1.85 1.98
N ARG A 63 6.08 -1.44 1.29
CA ARG A 63 5.64 -0.03 1.27
C ARG A 63 5.18 0.46 2.65
N ALA A 64 4.59 -0.41 3.46
CA ALA A 64 4.20 -0.08 4.84
C ALA A 64 5.39 0.32 5.73
N LEU A 65 6.63 -0.14 5.43
CA LEU A 65 7.84 0.29 6.15
C LEU A 65 8.15 1.79 5.95
N PHE A 66 7.65 2.41 4.88
CA PHE A 66 7.85 3.83 4.59
C PHE A 66 6.75 4.73 5.19
N HIS A 67 5.71 4.16 5.79
CA HIS A 67 4.58 4.92 6.32
C HIS A 67 4.90 5.50 7.71
N LEU A 68 4.69 6.80 7.88
CA LEU A 68 4.77 7.46 9.18
C LEU A 68 3.50 7.17 9.99
N ARG A 69 3.64 7.02 11.31
CA ARG A 69 2.48 7.01 12.21
C ARG A 69 1.81 8.40 12.19
N PRO A 70 0.48 8.48 12.31
CA PRO A 70 -0.20 9.77 12.49
C PRO A 70 0.39 10.54 13.66
N VAL A 71 0.91 11.73 13.38
CA VAL A 71 1.37 12.64 14.43
C VAL A 71 0.12 13.19 15.13
N ALA A 72 -0.03 12.86 16.41
CA ALA A 72 -1.08 13.44 17.22
C ALA A 72 -0.79 14.93 17.41
N ILE A 73 -1.70 15.79 16.96
CA ILE A 73 -1.64 17.22 17.26
C ILE A 73 -2.23 17.38 18.65
N GLU A 74 -1.42 17.84 19.61
CA GLU A 74 -1.89 18.24 20.94
C GLU A 74 -2.64 19.57 20.86
N THR A 75 -3.84 19.57 20.26
CA THR A 75 -4.76 20.70 20.36
C THR A 75 -5.16 20.88 21.82
N HIS A 76 -4.88 22.04 22.42
CA HIS A 76 -5.26 22.39 23.80
C HIS A 76 -6.78 22.50 24.05
N ALA A 77 -7.61 22.06 23.10
CA ALA A 77 -9.06 22.04 23.18
C ALA A 77 -9.57 20.83 23.99
N ASP A 78 -9.64 21.03 25.32
CA ASP A 78 -10.28 20.16 26.31
C ASP A 78 -9.57 18.79 26.54
N PRO A 79 -9.00 18.51 27.74
CA PRO A 79 -8.27 17.26 28.01
C PRO A 79 -9.12 15.98 27.89
N ASP A 80 -10.45 16.11 27.86
CA ASP A 80 -11.38 15.00 27.62
C ASP A 80 -11.61 14.72 26.11
N THR A 81 -11.13 15.57 25.21
CA THR A 81 -11.20 15.34 23.75
C THR A 81 -9.97 14.55 23.29
N PRO A 82 -10.13 13.36 22.67
CA PRO A 82 -8.99 12.63 22.12
C PRO A 82 -8.32 13.46 21.02
N PRO A 83 -6.98 13.55 20.97
CA PRO A 83 -6.29 14.37 19.99
C PRO A 83 -6.69 13.96 18.58
N ALA A 84 -7.03 14.95 17.75
CA ALA A 84 -7.38 14.73 16.36
C ALA A 84 -6.13 14.27 15.59
N ALA A 85 -5.93 12.96 15.53
CA ALA A 85 -4.91 12.36 14.69
C ALA A 85 -5.15 12.80 13.23
N SER A 86 -4.10 13.26 12.55
CA SER A 86 -4.16 13.52 11.12
C SER A 86 -4.59 12.23 10.41
N ALA A 87 -5.75 12.26 9.74
CA ALA A 87 -6.28 11.08 9.05
C ALA A 87 -5.36 10.62 7.88
N GLU A 88 -4.54 11.55 7.39
CA GLU A 88 -3.60 11.33 6.30
C GLU A 88 -2.28 10.75 6.84
N HIS A 89 -1.93 9.58 6.31
CA HIS A 89 -0.69 8.90 6.66
C HIS A 89 0.43 9.43 5.78
N GLY A 90 1.47 9.99 6.40
CA GLY A 90 2.67 10.42 5.70
C GLY A 90 3.45 9.23 5.13
N ILE A 91 4.18 9.46 4.04
CA ILE A 91 5.13 8.49 3.48
C ILE A 91 6.50 9.16 3.43
N LEU A 92 7.52 8.50 3.99
CA LEU A 92 8.90 8.97 4.03
C LEU A 92 9.36 9.39 2.62
N GLY A 93 9.71 10.66 2.47
CA GLY A 93 9.99 11.30 1.17
C GLY A 93 9.15 12.58 0.96
N PRO A 94 9.02 13.04 -0.31
CA PRO A 94 8.37 14.32 -0.66
C PRO A 94 6.95 14.49 -0.10
N ARG A 95 6.18 13.40 0.04
CA ARG A 95 4.81 13.44 0.53
C ARG A 95 4.70 13.96 1.97
N THR A 96 5.64 13.58 2.83
CA THR A 96 5.69 14.08 4.21
C THR A 96 6.01 15.58 4.25
N VAL A 97 6.85 16.08 3.33
CA VAL A 97 7.13 17.51 3.17
C VAL A 97 5.88 18.25 2.69
N ALA A 98 5.15 17.74 1.70
CA ALA A 98 3.91 18.34 1.20
C ALA A 98 2.82 18.48 2.29
N LEU A 99 2.67 17.48 3.15
CA LEU A 99 1.75 17.54 4.30
C LEU A 99 2.16 18.62 5.31
N ALA A 100 3.46 18.77 5.57
CA ALA A 100 3.99 19.83 6.43
C ALA A 100 3.87 21.23 5.81
N ALA A 101 4.07 21.35 4.50
CA ALA A 101 3.90 22.59 3.75
C ALA A 101 2.46 23.09 3.86
N GLY A 102 1.45 22.23 3.62
CA GLY A 102 0.03 22.62 3.77
C GLY A 102 -0.35 23.03 5.20
N ARG A 103 0.32 22.48 6.22
CA ARG A 103 0.13 22.92 7.62
C ARG A 103 0.74 24.31 7.89
N ILE A 104 1.86 24.63 7.26
CA ILE A 104 2.50 25.95 7.35
C ILE A 104 1.75 27.00 6.53
N GLU A 105 1.24 26.63 5.36
CA GLU A 105 0.30 27.43 4.56
C GLU A 105 -0.92 27.82 5.40
N THR A 106 -1.55 26.86 6.08
CA THR A 106 -2.66 27.13 7.03
C THR A 106 -2.27 28.13 8.13
N PHE A 107 -1.04 28.02 8.68
CA PHE A 107 -0.55 28.97 9.69
C PHE A 107 -0.30 30.38 9.12
N ILE A 108 0.15 30.49 7.87
CA ILE A 108 0.39 31.77 7.20
C ILE A 108 -0.95 32.44 6.88
N ASP A 109 -1.88 31.72 6.26
CA ASP A 109 -3.23 32.21 5.93
C ASP A 109 -3.96 32.71 7.18
N GLU A 110 -4.06 31.89 8.23
CA GLU A 110 -4.72 32.26 9.49
C GLU A 110 -3.93 33.33 10.28
N GLY A 111 -2.60 33.37 10.13
CA GLY A 111 -1.71 34.20 10.95
C GLY A 111 -1.40 35.59 10.40
N PHE A 112 -1.58 35.84 9.09
CA PHE A 112 -1.15 37.10 8.45
C PHE A 112 -2.28 37.89 7.79
N VAL A 113 -3.28 37.22 7.20
CA VAL A 113 -4.32 37.89 6.39
C VAL A 113 -5.25 38.77 7.24
N ASP A 114 -5.47 38.40 8.51
CA ASP A 114 -6.40 39.04 9.45
C ASP A 114 -5.74 39.36 10.82
N ALA A 115 -4.41 39.57 10.84
CA ALA A 115 -3.65 39.80 12.07
C ALA A 115 -3.99 41.15 12.75
N ASP A 116 -4.82 41.10 13.79
CA ASP A 116 -5.11 42.22 14.69
C ASP A 116 -4.37 42.02 16.02
N PHE A 117 -3.28 42.76 16.18
CA PHE A 117 -2.43 42.73 17.38
C PHE A 117 -3.01 43.49 18.58
N ASP A 118 -4.10 44.25 18.39
CA ASP A 118 -4.79 44.93 19.48
C ASP A 118 -5.94 44.04 20.05
N ASP A 119 -6.21 42.88 19.43
CA ASP A 119 -7.07 41.81 19.94
C ASP A 119 -6.22 40.70 20.60
N ASP A 120 -6.25 40.66 21.94
CA ASP A 120 -5.58 39.65 22.75
C ASP A 120 -5.98 38.21 22.34
N THR A 121 -7.23 37.99 21.91
CA THR A 121 -7.74 36.65 21.57
C THR A 121 -7.20 36.14 20.25
N ARG A 122 -7.08 37.01 19.23
CA ARG A 122 -6.41 36.71 17.96
C ARG A 122 -4.91 36.50 18.16
N THR A 123 -4.28 37.37 18.96
CA THR A 123 -2.86 37.26 19.29
C THR A 123 -2.55 35.93 19.99
N GLN A 124 -3.37 35.53 20.96
CA GLN A 124 -3.23 34.22 21.61
C GLN A 124 -3.43 33.06 20.63
N ARG A 125 -4.46 33.11 19.77
CA ARG A 125 -4.69 32.05 18.77
C ARG A 125 -3.53 31.90 17.79
N LEU A 126 -2.89 33.00 17.40
CA LEU A 126 -1.70 32.99 16.54
C LEU A 126 -0.48 32.35 17.24
N VAL A 127 -0.27 32.63 18.52
CA VAL A 127 0.77 31.97 19.34
C VAL A 127 0.48 30.46 19.48
N GLU A 128 -0.78 30.07 19.68
CA GLU A 128 -1.21 28.67 19.68
C GLU A 128 -0.92 27.98 18.34
N LEU A 129 -1.34 28.55 17.21
CA LEU A 129 -1.08 28.02 15.87
C LEU A 129 0.41 27.85 15.56
N TYR A 130 1.24 28.84 15.94
CA TYR A 130 2.69 28.74 15.82
C TYR A 130 3.26 27.61 16.68
N THR A 131 2.76 27.45 17.92
CA THR A 131 3.19 26.38 18.84
C THR A 131 2.74 25.00 18.35
N GLU A 132 1.51 24.87 17.85
CA GLU A 132 0.99 23.65 17.20
C GLU A 132 1.86 23.27 15.99
N THR A 133 2.27 24.25 15.17
CA THR A 133 3.05 24.02 13.95
C THR A 133 4.51 23.66 14.25
N THR A 134 5.16 24.35 15.19
CA THR A 134 6.52 24.00 15.65
C THR A 134 6.58 22.62 16.33
N PHE A 135 5.56 22.26 17.13
CA PHE A 135 5.43 20.92 17.70
C PHE A 135 5.24 19.85 16.62
N TYR A 136 4.34 20.10 15.66
CA TYR A 136 4.07 19.20 14.55
C TYR A 136 5.33 18.89 13.72
N LEU A 137 6.08 19.92 13.30
CA LEU A 137 7.36 19.74 12.59
C LEU A 137 8.35 18.91 13.41
N ASN A 138 8.51 19.22 14.70
CA ASN A 138 9.41 18.50 15.60
C ASN A 138 9.06 17.01 15.74
N ALA A 139 7.77 16.71 15.89
CA ALA A 139 7.27 15.34 15.95
C ALA A 139 7.46 14.61 14.62
N LEU A 140 7.23 15.29 13.49
CA LEU A 140 7.39 14.74 12.14
C LEU A 140 8.86 14.41 11.80
N ILE A 141 9.82 15.27 12.18
CA ILE A 141 11.26 15.00 12.01
C ILE A 141 11.68 13.78 12.84
N ARG A 142 11.22 13.67 14.10
CA ARG A 142 11.50 12.52 14.96
C ARG A 142 10.91 11.23 14.40
N GLU A 143 9.67 11.27 13.91
CA GLU A 143 8.98 10.11 13.33
C GLU A 143 9.63 9.69 12.00
N ALA A 144 9.99 10.63 11.12
CA ALA A 144 10.69 10.33 9.87
C ALA A 144 12.04 9.62 10.10
N ARG A 145 12.81 10.06 11.10
CA ARG A 145 14.05 9.38 11.53
C ARG A 145 13.77 7.98 12.06
N ARG A 146 12.83 7.86 13.00
CA ARG A 146 12.43 6.58 13.60
C ARG A 146 11.99 5.56 12.54
N VAL A 147 11.14 5.98 11.60
CA VAL A 147 10.66 5.17 10.47
C VAL A 147 11.81 4.79 9.54
N SER A 148 12.74 5.71 9.24
CA SER A 148 13.92 5.36 8.43
C SER A 148 14.87 4.37 9.13
N GLU A 149 14.98 4.41 10.46
CA GLU A 149 15.80 3.47 11.23
C GLU A 149 15.12 2.09 11.31
N ASP A 150 13.83 2.05 11.66
CA ASP A 150 12.99 0.84 11.67
C ASP A 150 12.97 0.16 10.29
N ALA A 151 12.77 0.93 9.22
CA ALA A 151 12.70 0.42 7.85
C ALA A 151 14.03 -0.20 7.41
N ARG A 152 15.18 0.43 7.72
CA ARG A 152 16.50 -0.16 7.43
C ARG A 152 16.70 -1.45 8.21
N ALA A 153 16.49 -1.41 9.53
CA ALA A 153 16.65 -2.59 10.38
C ALA A 153 15.74 -3.76 9.95
N THR A 154 14.51 -3.47 9.53
CA THR A 154 13.56 -4.49 9.04
C THR A 154 13.96 -5.03 7.66
N LEU A 155 14.37 -4.17 6.72
CA LEU A 155 14.85 -4.59 5.40
C LEU A 155 16.14 -5.42 5.49
N ASP A 156 17.07 -5.04 6.36
CA ASP A 156 18.31 -5.79 6.58
C ASP A 156 18.02 -7.15 7.24
N ALA A 157 17.16 -7.18 8.26
CA ALA A 157 16.74 -8.43 8.91
C ALA A 157 15.99 -9.40 7.98
N TRP A 158 15.14 -8.88 7.08
CA TRP A 158 14.47 -9.68 6.04
C TRP A 158 15.47 -10.22 5.02
N LEU A 159 16.45 -9.42 4.59
CA LEU A 159 17.50 -9.87 3.68
C LEU A 159 18.34 -11.00 4.31
N ASP A 160 18.78 -10.82 5.56
CA ASP A 160 19.56 -11.82 6.29
C ASP A 160 18.78 -13.12 6.51
N ALA A 161 17.50 -13.03 6.88
CA ALA A 161 16.63 -14.21 7.05
C ALA A 161 16.48 -15.00 5.73
N VAL A 162 16.22 -14.30 4.62
CA VAL A 162 16.07 -14.94 3.30
C VAL A 162 17.39 -15.56 2.83
N LEU A 163 18.52 -14.88 3.03
CA LEU A 163 19.84 -15.44 2.69
C LEU A 163 20.17 -16.67 3.54
N PHE A 164 19.78 -16.68 4.81
CA PHE A 164 19.89 -17.85 5.70
C PHE A 164 19.01 -19.01 5.22
N ASP A 165 17.74 -18.76 4.86
CA ASP A 165 16.82 -19.79 4.37
C ASP A 165 17.30 -20.40 3.05
N LEU A 166 17.82 -19.58 2.12
CA LEU A 166 18.48 -20.07 0.91
C LEU A 166 19.71 -20.93 1.22
N GLU A 167 20.48 -20.63 2.28
CA GLU A 167 21.62 -21.46 2.68
C GLU A 167 21.19 -22.76 3.38
N SER A 168 20.10 -22.72 4.13
CA SER A 168 19.47 -23.87 4.78
C SER A 168 18.94 -24.85 3.72
N GLN A 169 18.20 -24.36 2.73
CA GLN A 169 17.73 -25.15 1.57
C GLN A 169 18.90 -25.82 0.84
N ARG A 170 19.95 -25.05 0.47
CA ARG A 170 21.14 -25.63 -0.19
C ARG A 170 21.79 -26.74 0.65
N LYS A 171 21.89 -26.59 1.98
CA LYS A 171 22.45 -27.63 2.86
C LYS A 171 21.60 -28.89 2.82
N SER A 172 20.27 -28.76 2.95
CA SER A 172 19.33 -29.87 2.84
C SER A 172 19.39 -30.58 1.48
N ASP A 173 19.50 -29.83 0.37
CA ASP A 173 19.57 -30.40 -0.98
C ASP A 173 20.90 -31.14 -1.21
N VAL A 174 22.01 -30.61 -0.71
CA VAL A 174 23.33 -31.27 -0.76
C VAL A 174 23.34 -32.54 0.10
N GLU A 175 22.79 -32.50 1.31
CA GLU A 175 22.67 -33.67 2.18
C GLU A 175 21.80 -34.77 1.53
N ALA A 176 20.69 -34.41 0.90
CA ALA A 176 19.82 -35.35 0.16
C ALA A 176 20.53 -35.96 -1.06
N LEU A 177 21.31 -35.19 -1.82
CA LEU A 177 22.14 -35.72 -2.91
C LEU A 177 23.24 -36.66 -2.40
N GLU A 178 23.91 -36.31 -1.30
CA GLU A 178 24.91 -37.17 -0.67
C GLU A 178 24.30 -38.50 -0.16
N GLU A 179 23.08 -38.47 0.39
CA GLU A 179 22.33 -39.68 0.78
C GLU A 179 22.00 -40.58 -0.43
N LEU A 180 21.48 -40.00 -1.53
CA LEU A 180 21.18 -40.74 -2.77
C LEU A 180 22.43 -41.38 -3.40
N VAL A 181 23.58 -40.70 -3.37
CA VAL A 181 24.88 -41.23 -3.81
C VAL A 181 25.41 -42.32 -2.85
N GLY A 182 25.13 -42.17 -1.55
CA GLY A 182 25.42 -43.17 -0.53
C GLY A 182 24.67 -44.49 -0.79
N ASN A 183 23.35 -44.38 -0.96
CA ASN A 183 22.43 -45.48 -1.27
C ASN A 183 22.72 -46.13 -2.64
N GLY A 184 23.31 -45.38 -3.57
CA GLY A 184 23.74 -45.88 -4.88
C GLY A 184 22.68 -45.79 -5.97
N ASP A 185 21.60 -45.04 -5.72
CA ASP A 185 20.55 -44.74 -6.70
C ASP A 185 21.08 -43.79 -7.80
N ILE A 186 22.08 -42.96 -7.47
CA ILE A 186 22.83 -42.12 -8.41
C ILE A 186 24.23 -42.72 -8.64
N GLY A 187 24.71 -42.67 -9.88
CA GLY A 187 26.03 -43.15 -10.26
C GLY A 187 27.15 -42.43 -9.49
N ARG A 188 27.86 -43.16 -8.60
CA ARG A 188 28.99 -42.62 -7.81
C ARG A 188 30.08 -42.03 -8.72
N GLY A 189 30.22 -40.71 -8.75
CA GLY A 189 31.25 -40.06 -9.56
C GLY A 189 31.02 -38.58 -9.86
N GLY A 190 31.25 -38.21 -11.12
CA GLY A 190 31.27 -36.83 -11.57
C GLY A 190 29.91 -36.14 -11.64
N SER A 191 28.81 -36.88 -11.89
CA SER A 191 27.46 -36.31 -11.99
C SER A 191 27.04 -35.63 -10.70
N ALA A 192 27.11 -36.32 -9.56
CA ALA A 192 26.77 -35.74 -8.26
C ALA A 192 27.64 -34.53 -7.89
N ARG A 193 28.92 -34.51 -8.30
CA ARG A 193 29.78 -33.32 -8.10
C ARG A 193 29.38 -32.15 -8.98
N GLN A 194 28.85 -32.42 -10.16
CA GLN A 194 28.33 -31.42 -11.07
C GLN A 194 26.98 -30.89 -10.58
N GLU A 195 26.03 -31.76 -10.23
CA GLU A 195 24.75 -31.40 -9.59
C GLU A 195 24.96 -30.52 -8.34
N ILE A 196 25.91 -30.88 -7.46
CA ILE A 196 26.27 -30.04 -6.32
C ILE A 196 26.85 -28.69 -6.78
N ALA A 197 27.74 -28.66 -7.78
CA ALA A 197 28.31 -27.42 -8.30
C ALA A 197 27.25 -26.50 -8.94
N ASP A 198 26.27 -27.09 -9.63
CA ASP A 198 25.16 -26.40 -10.28
C ASP A 198 24.20 -25.81 -9.23
N LEU A 199 23.89 -26.54 -8.15
CA LEU A 199 23.18 -25.99 -6.98
C LEU A 199 23.93 -24.81 -6.35
N TRP A 200 25.26 -24.91 -6.20
CA TRP A 200 26.10 -23.80 -5.72
C TRP A 200 26.09 -22.60 -6.67
N GLU A 201 25.96 -22.79 -7.98
CA GLU A 201 25.89 -21.69 -8.94
C GLU A 201 24.49 -21.05 -8.99
N ASP A 202 23.41 -21.84 -9.01
CA ASP A 202 22.04 -21.32 -8.96
C ASP A 202 21.79 -20.56 -7.65
N GLN A 203 22.22 -21.09 -6.51
CA GLN A 203 22.09 -20.37 -5.23
C GLN A 203 22.85 -19.04 -5.23
N ARG A 204 24.06 -18.98 -5.84
CA ARG A 204 24.81 -17.72 -6.03
C ARG A 204 24.08 -16.75 -6.96
N ARG A 205 23.48 -17.24 -8.05
CA ARG A 205 22.67 -16.42 -8.97
C ARG A 205 21.43 -15.85 -8.27
N ARG A 206 20.70 -16.67 -7.50
CA ARG A 206 19.53 -16.24 -6.71
C ARG A 206 19.89 -15.20 -5.65
N ALA A 207 20.98 -15.42 -4.89
CA ALA A 207 21.45 -14.47 -3.88
C ALA A 207 21.90 -13.13 -4.51
N ALA A 208 22.61 -13.17 -5.65
CA ALA A 208 23.02 -11.97 -6.37
C ALA A 208 21.81 -11.20 -6.95
N TYR A 209 20.82 -11.91 -7.50
CA TYR A 209 19.57 -11.32 -7.97
C TYR A 209 18.77 -10.67 -6.84
N LEU A 210 18.66 -11.35 -5.69
CA LEU A 210 18.02 -10.81 -4.49
C LEU A 210 18.71 -9.51 -4.06
N GLN A 211 20.03 -9.53 -3.84
CA GLN A 211 20.79 -8.35 -3.45
C GLN A 211 20.64 -7.19 -4.45
N ALA A 212 20.65 -7.47 -5.76
CA ALA A 212 20.45 -6.47 -6.81
C ALA A 212 19.04 -5.85 -6.76
N SER A 213 18.01 -6.62 -6.44
CA SER A 213 16.63 -6.12 -6.25
C SER A 213 16.40 -5.41 -4.90
N TRP A 214 17.20 -5.71 -3.88
CA TRP A 214 17.09 -5.12 -2.54
C TRP A 214 17.75 -3.76 -2.43
N GLN A 215 18.92 -3.57 -3.06
CA GLN A 215 19.70 -2.32 -3.01
C GLN A 215 18.89 -1.06 -3.34
N PRO A 216 18.03 -1.02 -4.39
CA PRO A 216 17.16 0.12 -4.65
C PRO A 216 16.19 0.47 -3.52
N LEU A 217 15.66 -0.51 -2.78
CA LEU A 217 14.75 -0.26 -1.65
C LEU A 217 15.49 0.37 -0.47
N THR A 218 16.67 -0.15 -0.11
CA THR A 218 17.51 0.45 0.93
C THR A 218 17.98 1.86 0.55
N ALA A 219 18.29 2.09 -0.73
CA ALA A 219 18.62 3.41 -1.26
C ALA A 219 17.43 4.38 -1.15
N LEU A 220 16.21 3.95 -1.50
CA LEU A 220 14.99 4.76 -1.36
C LEU A 220 14.69 5.14 0.10
N VAL A 221 14.99 4.29 1.10
CA VAL A 221 14.86 4.68 2.51
C VAL A 221 15.85 5.81 2.87
N HIS A 222 17.06 5.79 2.31
CA HIS A 222 18.03 6.87 2.51
C HIS A 222 17.63 8.17 1.79
N GLU A 223 17.26 8.07 0.51
CA GLU A 223 16.76 9.19 -0.29
C GLU A 223 15.52 9.81 0.36
N GLY A 224 14.53 9.00 0.74
CA GLY A 224 13.32 9.46 1.41
C GLY A 224 13.59 10.20 2.71
N LEU A 225 14.50 9.72 3.55
CA LEU A 225 14.91 10.44 4.76
C LEU A 225 15.59 11.77 4.41
N THR A 226 16.55 11.78 3.48
CA THR A 226 17.30 12.98 3.08
C THR A 226 16.38 14.05 2.50
N THR A 227 15.46 13.68 1.60
CA THR A 227 14.46 14.59 1.03
C THR A 227 13.50 15.10 2.10
N THR A 228 13.07 14.24 3.04
CA THR A 228 12.23 14.66 4.17
C THR A 228 12.97 15.65 5.07
N GLU A 229 14.22 15.39 5.44
CA GLU A 229 15.01 16.29 6.29
C GLU A 229 15.40 17.61 5.60
N SER A 230 15.58 17.64 4.28
CA SER A 230 15.82 18.90 3.55
C SER A 230 14.56 19.75 3.52
N GLY A 231 13.45 19.21 3.01
CA GLY A 231 12.20 19.94 2.91
C GLY A 231 11.65 20.39 4.26
N LEU A 232 11.76 19.57 5.32
CA LEU A 232 11.38 19.99 6.67
C LEU A 232 12.31 21.06 7.26
N ARG A 233 13.56 21.19 6.78
CA ARG A 233 14.48 22.27 7.16
C ARG A 233 14.14 23.57 6.44
N GLU A 234 13.87 23.50 5.14
CA GLU A 234 13.39 24.66 4.36
C GLU A 234 12.05 25.19 4.92
N LEU A 235 11.14 24.30 5.29
CA LEU A 235 9.89 24.64 5.98
C LEU A 235 10.10 25.21 7.39
N ALA A 236 11.09 24.74 8.15
CA ALA A 236 11.47 25.35 9.42
C ALA A 236 12.08 26.75 9.25
N ASP A 237 12.91 26.95 8.21
CA ASP A 237 13.46 28.25 7.85
C ASP A 237 12.36 29.22 7.37
N LEU A 238 11.36 28.72 6.63
CA LEU A 238 10.15 29.47 6.24
C LEU A 238 9.33 29.87 7.47
N LEU A 239 9.10 28.96 8.43
CA LEU A 239 8.45 29.26 9.70
C LEU A 239 9.23 30.29 10.55
N MET A 240 10.56 30.26 10.51
CA MET A 240 11.41 31.27 11.16
C MET A 240 11.37 32.63 10.45
N ARG A 241 11.24 32.66 9.12
CA ARG A 241 10.98 33.89 8.35
C ARG A 241 9.61 34.47 8.68
N ALA A 242 8.57 33.63 8.79
CA ALA A 242 7.24 34.03 9.24
C ALA A 242 7.27 34.63 10.66
N ARG A 243 7.93 33.96 11.62
CA ARG A 243 8.18 34.50 12.96
C ARG A 243 8.84 35.88 12.91
N ALA A 244 9.86 36.07 12.06
CA ALA A 244 10.56 37.35 11.93
C ALA A 244 9.64 38.46 11.37
N GLY A 245 8.75 38.15 10.43
CA GLY A 245 7.72 39.07 9.94
C GLY A 245 6.75 39.51 11.04
N LEU A 246 6.24 38.56 11.83
CA LEU A 246 5.33 38.79 12.95
C LEU A 246 5.98 39.65 14.06
N VAL A 247 7.20 39.32 14.47
CA VAL A 247 7.98 40.11 15.45
C VAL A 247 8.33 41.50 14.90
N GLY A 248 8.60 41.61 13.59
CA GLY A 248 8.83 42.88 12.91
C GLY A 248 7.61 43.80 12.90
N ALA A 249 6.40 43.24 12.84
CA ALA A 249 5.15 43.98 12.95
C ALA A 249 4.79 44.30 14.42
N ASN A 250 4.99 43.36 15.35
CA ASN A 250 4.76 43.60 16.77
C ASN A 250 5.82 42.92 17.67
N ALA A 251 6.81 43.70 18.11
CA ALA A 251 7.87 43.21 18.99
C ALA A 251 7.38 42.68 20.35
N ALA A 252 6.15 43.01 20.79
CA ALA A 252 5.58 42.49 22.03
C ALA A 252 5.25 40.98 21.98
N ILE A 253 5.18 40.37 20.79
CA ILE A 253 4.91 38.95 20.61
C ILE A 253 6.18 38.08 20.69
N GLU A 254 7.38 38.67 20.57
CA GLU A 254 8.66 37.97 20.58
C GLU A 254 8.86 36.99 21.75
N PRO A 255 8.55 37.33 23.03
CA PRO A 255 8.74 36.40 24.15
C PRO A 255 7.74 35.23 24.17
N GLN A 256 6.68 35.28 23.34
CA GLN A 256 5.67 34.23 23.22
C GLN A 256 5.98 33.28 22.06
N LEU A 257 6.62 33.78 21.00
CA LEU A 257 7.08 32.97 19.87
C LEU A 257 8.51 32.48 20.13
N ALA A 258 8.66 31.33 20.79
CA ALA A 258 9.96 30.66 20.93
C ALA A 258 10.55 30.36 19.53
N PRO A 259 11.87 30.54 19.28
CA PRO A 259 12.47 30.15 18.01
C PRO A 259 12.34 28.63 17.82
N PHE A 260 12.19 28.18 16.57
CA PHE A 260 12.21 26.75 16.27
C PHE A 260 13.62 26.19 16.50
N GLU A 261 13.73 25.19 17.38
CA GLU A 261 14.97 24.45 17.60
C GLU A 261 14.91 23.15 16.79
N TRP A 262 15.86 22.96 15.86
CA TRP A 262 15.96 21.71 15.12
C TRP A 262 16.28 20.57 16.09
N PRO A 263 15.49 19.47 16.10
CA PRO A 263 15.71 18.41 17.07
C PRO A 263 17.03 17.71 16.72
N ASP A 264 17.96 17.68 17.68
CA ASP A 264 19.20 16.92 17.55
C ASP A 264 18.90 15.48 17.13
N ALA A 265 19.81 14.88 16.35
CA ALA A 265 19.76 13.44 16.14
C ALA A 265 19.81 12.77 17.52
N PRO A 266 18.87 11.86 17.85
CA PRO A 266 18.87 11.21 19.15
C PRO A 266 20.27 10.61 19.35
N HIS A 267 20.94 10.98 20.44
CA HIS A 267 22.29 10.49 20.71
C HIS A 267 22.24 8.97 20.74
N ARG A 268 22.65 8.35 19.62
CA ARG A 268 22.65 6.91 19.40
C ARG A 268 23.32 6.31 20.61
N ALA A 269 22.55 5.63 21.47
CA ALA A 269 23.02 5.16 22.76
C ALA A 269 24.29 4.35 22.50
N GLN A 270 25.43 4.94 22.87
CA GLN A 270 26.72 4.42 22.44
C GLN A 270 26.80 3.02 23.04
N PRO A 271 26.89 1.94 22.22
CA PRO A 271 26.76 0.58 22.71
C PRO A 271 27.78 0.44 23.83
N ALA A 272 27.28 0.18 25.05
CA ALA A 272 28.04 0.38 26.26
C ALA A 272 29.40 -0.28 26.08
N GLN A 273 30.47 0.53 26.06
CA GLN A 273 31.82 -0.01 25.86
C GLN A 273 31.96 -1.15 26.87
N PRO A 274 32.28 -2.38 26.42
CA PRO A 274 32.39 -3.50 27.33
C PRO A 274 33.39 -3.08 28.39
N LYS A 275 32.94 -2.97 29.64
CA LYS A 275 33.79 -2.56 30.76
C LYS A 275 35.02 -3.43 30.69
N GLY A 276 36.17 -2.82 30.40
CA GLY A 276 37.45 -3.51 30.48
C GLY A 276 37.52 -4.21 31.83
N PRO A 277 38.07 -5.44 31.90
CA PRO A 277 38.14 -6.18 33.15
C PRO A 277 38.76 -5.27 34.21
N ALA A 278 38.10 -5.20 35.36
CA ALA A 278 38.37 -4.18 36.36
C ALA A 278 39.87 -4.11 36.69
N GLU A 279 40.39 -2.89 36.61
CA GLU A 279 41.73 -2.51 37.02
C GLU A 279 41.91 -2.89 38.50
N VAL A 280 42.54 -4.04 38.75
CA VAL A 280 42.97 -4.43 40.09
C VAL A 280 44.23 -3.65 40.39
N ASP A 281 44.11 -2.69 41.31
CA ASP A 281 45.26 -2.09 41.99
C ASP A 281 46.12 -3.20 42.61
N ASP A 282 47.29 -3.48 42.02
CA ASP A 282 48.41 -4.04 42.76
C ASP A 282 49.74 -3.40 42.34
N ALA A 283 50.56 -3.09 43.34
CA ALA A 283 51.55 -2.03 43.28
C ALA A 283 52.96 -2.52 42.87
N GLY A 284 53.12 -2.92 41.60
CA GLY A 284 54.42 -3.03 40.93
C GLY A 284 55.35 -4.15 41.42
N PRO A 285 56.67 -4.15 41.08
CA PRO A 285 57.39 -3.11 40.34
C PRO A 285 57.87 -3.52 38.93
N THR A 286 58.12 -2.48 38.12
CA THR A 286 58.92 -2.42 36.88
C THR A 286 59.83 -3.61 36.55
N LEU A 287 59.63 -4.21 35.37
CA LEU A 287 60.66 -4.93 34.63
C LEU A 287 60.72 -4.45 33.17
N ASP A 288 61.92 -4.01 32.78
CA ASP A 288 62.27 -3.41 31.50
C ASP A 288 62.37 -4.50 30.40
N LEU A 289 61.52 -4.42 29.36
CA LEU A 289 61.53 -5.34 28.23
C LEU A 289 62.22 -4.73 27.00
N SER A 290 63.53 -4.57 27.13
CA SER A 290 64.44 -4.44 26.00
C SER A 290 64.54 -5.77 25.21
N ARG A 291 64.28 -5.73 23.90
CA ARG A 291 64.78 -6.74 22.91
C ARG A 291 66.33 -6.85 23.01
N PRO A 292 66.99 -7.99 22.69
CA PRO A 292 66.76 -8.89 21.54
C PRO A 292 66.61 -10.38 21.98
N SER A 293 66.88 -11.48 21.25
CA SER A 293 67.54 -11.74 19.94
C SER A 293 67.04 -13.01 19.23
N GLU A 294 67.69 -13.35 18.10
CA GLU A 294 67.54 -14.57 17.30
C GLU A 294 68.19 -15.83 17.94
N TYR A 295 68.10 -16.95 17.20
CA TYR A 295 68.58 -18.33 17.46
C TYR A 295 67.72 -19.14 18.47
N GLY A 296 67.39 -20.42 18.22
CA GLY A 296 67.52 -21.18 16.97
C GLY A 296 67.25 -22.69 17.13
N ARG A 297 66.74 -23.28 16.03
CA ARG A 297 67.14 -24.59 15.48
C ARG A 297 66.91 -25.89 16.28
N GLY A 298 65.91 -26.65 15.80
CA GLY A 298 65.81 -28.12 15.93
C GLY A 298 65.41 -28.63 17.32
N ALA A 299 65.02 -29.89 17.47
CA ALA A 299 64.63 -30.92 16.51
C ALA A 299 63.85 -32.00 17.28
N ASP A 300 62.94 -32.70 16.61
CA ASP A 300 62.36 -34.03 16.93
C ASP A 300 61.83 -34.33 18.36
N VAL A 301 60.71 -35.05 18.42
CA VAL A 301 60.58 -36.38 19.07
C VAL A 301 59.10 -36.77 19.13
N ASP A 302 58.78 -37.91 18.51
CA ASP A 302 57.54 -38.67 18.72
C ASP A 302 57.44 -39.21 20.16
N ALA A 303 56.28 -39.09 20.80
CA ALA A 303 55.65 -40.12 21.66
C ALA A 303 54.36 -39.54 22.27
N LEU A 304 53.16 -40.05 21.98
CA LEU A 304 52.56 -41.34 22.38
C LEU A 304 52.05 -41.37 23.83
N LEU A 305 50.80 -41.84 23.96
CA LEU A 305 50.12 -42.31 25.19
C LEU A 305 49.78 -41.18 26.20
N GLU A 306 48.73 -41.23 27.00
CA GLU A 306 47.47 -42.00 27.01
C GLU A 306 46.48 -41.14 27.85
N ASP A 307 45.23 -41.01 27.43
CA ASP A 307 44.09 -41.65 28.12
C ASP A 307 44.13 -41.57 29.66
N THR A 308 43.28 -40.73 30.27
CA THR A 308 42.52 -41.12 31.48
C THR A 308 41.41 -40.13 31.86
N LEU A 309 40.17 -40.59 31.67
CA LEU A 309 39.09 -40.59 32.66
C LEU A 309 38.69 -39.30 33.42
N ILE A 310 37.48 -38.84 33.08
CA ILE A 310 36.53 -38.14 33.95
C ILE A 310 36.29 -38.95 35.25
N PRO A 311 36.17 -38.29 36.42
CA PRO A 311 34.91 -38.42 37.17
C PRO A 311 34.45 -37.11 37.85
N GLY A 312 33.16 -36.80 37.76
CA GLY A 312 32.54 -35.64 38.41
C GLY A 312 31.93 -35.93 39.79
N ARG A 313 31.89 -34.88 40.63
CA ARG A 313 31.04 -34.66 41.83
C ARG A 313 31.34 -33.24 42.35
N ALA A 314 30.46 -32.49 43.01
CA ALA A 314 29.10 -32.75 43.50
C ALA A 314 28.27 -31.45 43.49
N ALA A 315 26.95 -31.56 43.76
CA ALA A 315 26.08 -30.45 44.13
C ALA A 315 26.41 -29.97 45.58
N ASP A 316 26.02 -28.79 46.08
CA ASP A 316 24.65 -28.29 46.32
C ASP A 316 24.63 -26.75 46.54
N ASP A 317 23.44 -26.14 46.42
CA ASP A 317 22.90 -24.87 46.99
C ASP A 317 23.70 -23.55 46.81
N VAL A 318 23.10 -22.40 46.46
CA VAL A 318 22.09 -21.64 47.23
C VAL A 318 21.33 -20.62 46.34
N ASP A 319 20.01 -20.57 46.54
CA ASP A 319 19.01 -19.49 46.41
C ASP A 319 19.12 -18.29 45.43
N GLU A 320 17.98 -18.10 44.73
CA GLU A 320 17.18 -16.86 44.65
C GLU A 320 17.81 -15.58 44.06
N PHE A 321 17.49 -15.30 42.79
CA PHE A 321 16.82 -14.04 42.41
C PHE A 321 16.07 -14.19 41.08
N ALA A 322 14.75 -14.03 41.11
CA ALA A 322 13.91 -14.05 39.92
C ALA A 322 13.87 -12.67 39.26
N VAL A 323 14.24 -12.61 37.97
CA VAL A 323 13.93 -11.48 37.08
C VAL A 323 13.51 -12.06 35.74
N GLU A 324 12.21 -12.01 35.44
CA GLU A 324 11.71 -12.24 34.08
C GLU A 324 12.04 -11.02 33.20
N PRO A 325 12.68 -11.20 32.04
CA PRO A 325 12.47 -10.32 30.90
C PRO A 325 11.27 -10.84 30.09
N ALA A 326 10.34 -9.94 29.74
CA ALA A 326 9.25 -10.28 28.85
C ALA A 326 9.78 -10.69 27.46
N HIS A 327 9.32 -11.82 26.94
CA HIS A 327 9.45 -12.13 25.52
C HIS A 327 8.35 -11.39 24.75
N ASP A 328 8.74 -10.41 23.93
CA ASP A 328 7.86 -9.86 22.90
C ASP A 328 7.77 -10.86 21.73
N ASP A 329 6.62 -11.53 21.61
CA ASP A 329 6.30 -12.49 20.55
C ASP A 329 6.05 -11.79 19.19
N PHE A 330 7.10 -11.27 18.56
CA PHE A 330 7.07 -10.78 17.17
C PHE A 330 8.36 -11.10 16.40
N ASN A 331 8.63 -12.38 16.13
CA ASN A 331 9.57 -12.81 15.07
C ASN A 331 9.46 -14.30 14.70
N THR A 332 8.31 -14.73 14.19
CA THR A 332 8.19 -16.02 13.47
C THR A 332 7.35 -15.87 12.20
N LEU A 333 7.91 -16.32 11.07
CA LEU A 333 7.14 -16.57 9.84
C LEU A 333 6.13 -17.72 10.08
N PRO A 334 4.95 -17.71 9.44
CA PRO A 334 3.96 -18.76 9.62
C PRO A 334 4.47 -20.10 9.04
N PRO A 335 4.41 -21.22 9.79
CA PRO A 335 4.91 -22.50 9.31
C PRO A 335 3.97 -23.13 8.26
N GLY A 336 4.30 -22.96 6.98
CA GLY A 336 3.68 -23.67 5.86
C GLY A 336 4.43 -24.97 5.53
N GLY A 337 3.79 -26.12 5.76
CA GLY A 337 4.41 -27.42 5.50
C GLY A 337 4.52 -27.76 4.02
N PHE A 338 5.74 -28.02 3.53
CA PHE A 338 5.99 -28.44 2.15
C PHE A 338 6.06 -29.98 2.03
N VAL A 339 5.59 -30.52 0.90
CA VAL A 339 5.69 -31.96 0.57
C VAL A 339 6.62 -32.08 -0.64
N PRO A 340 7.77 -32.78 -0.54
CA PRO A 340 8.70 -32.91 -1.67
C PRO A 340 8.15 -33.89 -2.72
N GLY A 341 7.90 -33.37 -3.92
CA GLY A 341 7.53 -34.16 -5.10
C GLY A 341 8.62 -34.07 -6.16
N ILE A 342 9.46 -35.10 -6.27
CA ILE A 342 10.54 -35.18 -7.26
C ILE A 342 9.93 -35.36 -8.66
N ILE A 343 10.23 -34.46 -9.58
CA ILE A 343 10.03 -34.64 -11.02
C ILE A 343 11.38 -34.39 -11.72
N PRO A 344 12.01 -35.40 -12.34
CA PRO A 344 13.18 -35.17 -13.18
C PRO A 344 12.76 -34.52 -14.50
N LEU A 345 13.43 -33.44 -14.87
CA LEU A 345 13.30 -32.78 -16.17
C LEU A 345 14.57 -33.04 -16.99
N ASP A 346 14.41 -33.71 -18.14
CA ASP A 346 15.48 -33.88 -19.11
C ASP A 346 15.79 -32.54 -19.80
N GLU A 347 17.05 -32.10 -19.74
CA GLU A 347 17.53 -30.93 -20.49
C GLU A 347 17.75 -31.24 -21.98
N PRO A 348 17.35 -30.33 -22.89
CA PRO A 348 17.98 -30.19 -24.20
C PRO A 348 18.98 -29.03 -24.19
N THR A 349 20.27 -29.37 -24.24
CA THR A 349 21.38 -28.42 -24.45
C THR A 349 21.26 -27.70 -25.81
N SER A 350 21.43 -26.38 -25.82
CA SER A 350 21.56 -25.56 -27.05
C SER A 350 22.24 -24.22 -26.75
N ASP A 351 23.55 -24.14 -27.00
CA ASP A 351 24.32 -22.90 -26.87
C ASP A 351 23.88 -21.82 -27.89
N PRO A 352 23.62 -20.57 -27.47
CA PRO A 352 23.49 -19.46 -28.40
C PRO A 352 24.88 -18.93 -28.80
N VAL A 353 25.25 -19.15 -30.06
CA VAL A 353 26.44 -18.55 -30.69
C VAL A 353 26.31 -17.02 -30.69
N THR A 354 27.21 -16.34 -29.97
CA THR A 354 27.34 -14.88 -30.03
C THR A 354 28.14 -14.45 -31.26
N ALA A 355 27.62 -13.47 -31.99
CA ALA A 355 28.32 -12.77 -33.08
C ALA A 355 28.24 -11.24 -32.84
N PRO A 356 29.34 -10.49 -32.97
CA PRO A 356 29.37 -9.06 -32.68
C PRO A 356 29.08 -8.22 -33.93
N PHE A 357 28.25 -7.18 -33.79
CA PHE A 357 28.18 -6.03 -34.70
C PHE A 357 28.07 -4.77 -33.85
N GLU A 358 29.15 -3.99 -33.75
CA GLU A 358 29.52 -2.90 -34.66
C GLU A 358 28.69 -1.62 -34.41
N SER A 359 29.32 -0.72 -33.67
CA SER A 359 28.87 0.65 -33.41
C SER A 359 28.88 1.50 -34.68
N VAL A 360 27.78 2.21 -34.94
CA VAL A 360 27.78 3.36 -35.87
C VAL A 360 27.23 4.57 -35.13
N SER A 361 28.11 5.54 -34.87
CA SER A 361 27.72 6.91 -34.56
C SER A 361 27.66 7.72 -35.85
N VAL A 362 26.61 8.53 -36.02
CA VAL A 362 26.63 9.82 -36.74
C VAL A 362 25.53 10.71 -36.14
N SER A 363 25.87 11.96 -35.83
CA SER A 363 24.99 13.03 -35.36
C SER A 363 24.29 13.76 -36.52
N ASN A 364 23.19 14.48 -36.22
CA ASN A 364 22.90 15.88 -36.63
C ASN A 364 21.39 16.18 -36.75
N TYR A 365 20.86 17.03 -35.86
CA TYR A 365 19.79 18.02 -36.09
C TYR A 365 19.65 18.83 -34.77
N SER A 366 20.21 20.03 -34.64
CA SER A 366 19.76 21.34 -35.16
C SER A 366 18.66 21.99 -34.31
N GLU A 367 19.07 22.98 -33.50
CA GLU A 367 18.23 24.02 -32.89
C GLU A 367 17.48 24.85 -33.93
N PRO A 368 16.46 25.62 -33.48
CA PRO A 368 16.46 27.06 -33.75
C PRO A 368 16.26 27.90 -32.49
N ALA A 369 16.90 29.08 -32.46
CA ALA A 369 16.69 30.12 -31.45
C ALA A 369 15.67 31.19 -31.91
N ASP A 370 14.98 31.77 -30.93
CA ASP A 370 14.34 33.09 -30.82
C ASP A 370 13.87 33.87 -32.07
N GLU A 371 12.63 34.39 -32.02
CA GLU A 371 12.37 35.83 -32.24
C GLU A 371 11.01 36.33 -31.67
N SER A 372 11.10 37.19 -30.65
CA SER A 372 10.25 38.37 -30.31
C SER A 372 8.70 38.36 -30.43
N ALA A 373 8.06 38.39 -29.26
CA ALA A 373 7.06 39.37 -28.76
C ALA A 373 6.11 40.18 -29.69
N THR A 374 4.83 40.25 -29.31
CA THR A 374 4.08 41.53 -29.09
C THR A 374 2.74 41.31 -28.36
N ASP A 375 2.37 42.28 -27.51
CA ASP A 375 1.10 42.36 -26.76
C ASP A 375 -0.15 42.54 -27.66
N ASP A 376 -1.36 42.15 -27.21
CA ASP A 376 -2.24 43.06 -26.42
C ASP A 376 -3.66 42.50 -26.09
N ALA A 377 -4.28 43.08 -25.05
CA ALA A 377 -5.73 43.25 -24.81
C ALA A 377 -6.69 42.07 -24.47
N ALA A 378 -6.74 41.74 -23.18
CA ALA A 378 -7.90 41.92 -22.28
C ALA A 378 -9.30 41.28 -22.54
N ALA A 379 -9.58 40.19 -21.79
CA ALA A 379 -10.72 39.99 -20.86
C ALA A 379 -12.20 39.88 -21.37
N PRO A 380 -13.17 39.42 -20.53
CA PRO A 380 -13.07 38.75 -19.23
C PRO A 380 -13.70 37.33 -19.19
N ARG A 381 -13.29 36.50 -18.23
CA ARG A 381 -14.01 35.25 -17.86
C ARG A 381 -15.22 35.59 -16.99
N THR A 382 -16.43 35.29 -17.46
CA THR A 382 -17.65 35.37 -16.64
C THR A 382 -17.82 34.14 -15.76
N SER A 383 -17.76 34.36 -14.45
CA SER A 383 -18.28 33.46 -13.42
C SER A 383 -19.78 33.17 -13.64
N THR A 384 -20.17 31.90 -13.46
CA THR A 384 -21.42 31.56 -12.77
C THR A 384 -21.26 30.24 -12.01
N GLN A 385 -21.30 30.32 -10.68
CA GLN A 385 -21.79 29.20 -9.85
C GLN A 385 -23.18 28.78 -10.33
N ARG A 386 -23.48 27.47 -10.29
CA ARG A 386 -24.77 26.98 -9.75
C ARG A 386 -24.75 25.48 -9.48
N MET A 387 -25.42 25.12 -8.39
CA MET A 387 -25.95 23.77 -8.14
C MET A 387 -26.79 23.28 -9.33
N TYR A 388 -27.00 21.98 -9.49
CA TYR A 388 -28.31 21.36 -9.18
C TYR A 388 -28.36 19.85 -9.47
N THR A 389 -28.95 19.12 -8.51
CA THR A 389 -29.78 17.90 -8.62
C THR A 389 -29.61 16.92 -9.79
N ARG A 390 -29.43 15.66 -9.39
CA ARG A 390 -30.05 14.46 -10.00
C ARG A 390 -31.44 14.78 -10.58
N GLN A 391 -31.60 14.65 -11.89
CA GLN A 391 -32.90 14.74 -12.55
C GLN A 391 -33.18 13.45 -13.32
N GLU A 392 -34.32 12.83 -13.00
CA GLU A 392 -34.83 11.65 -13.67
C GLU A 392 -35.35 12.03 -15.05
N THR A 393 -35.06 11.24 -16.08
CA THR A 393 -35.63 11.41 -17.42
C THR A 393 -37.00 10.72 -17.51
N PRO A 394 -38.11 11.46 -17.69
CA PRO A 394 -39.39 10.86 -18.00
C PRO A 394 -39.45 10.44 -19.48
N SER A 395 -39.99 9.25 -19.71
CA SER A 395 -40.38 8.78 -21.04
C SER A 395 -41.60 9.54 -21.57
N VAL A 396 -41.66 9.76 -22.90
CA VAL A 396 -42.80 9.50 -23.81
C VAL A 396 -42.67 10.31 -25.11
N GLY A 397 -42.83 9.67 -26.27
CA GLY A 397 -43.04 10.40 -27.53
C GLY A 397 -43.03 9.58 -28.82
N HIS A 398 -44.23 9.15 -29.30
CA HIS A 398 -44.53 8.69 -30.67
C HIS A 398 -43.95 7.32 -31.11
N VAL A 399 -44.58 6.49 -31.96
CA VAL A 399 -45.79 6.60 -32.83
C VAL A 399 -46.72 5.38 -32.64
N ALA A 400 -48.00 5.50 -32.97
CA ALA A 400 -48.97 4.38 -32.94
C ALA A 400 -49.29 3.76 -34.31
N ALA A 401 -49.42 2.42 -34.34
CA ALA A 401 -50.30 1.59 -35.19
C ALA A 401 -50.06 1.56 -36.73
N PRO A 402 -50.46 0.49 -37.47
CA PRO A 402 -51.47 -0.51 -37.11
C PRO A 402 -51.15 -2.02 -37.26
N GLU A 403 -52.10 -2.79 -36.74
CA GLU A 403 -52.30 -4.24 -36.72
C GLU A 403 -52.38 -4.91 -38.11
N PRO A 404 -52.20 -6.24 -38.21
CA PRO A 404 -53.42 -7.07 -38.34
C PRO A 404 -53.43 -8.37 -37.50
N ALA A 405 -54.65 -8.82 -37.20
CA ALA A 405 -54.99 -9.94 -36.32
C ALA A 405 -55.12 -11.30 -37.06
N PRO A 406 -55.81 -12.34 -36.53
CA PRO A 406 -55.19 -13.33 -35.65
C PRO A 406 -55.38 -14.78 -36.16
N ARG A 407 -54.72 -15.76 -35.54
CA ARG A 407 -55.19 -17.17 -35.55
C ARG A 407 -55.08 -17.84 -34.19
N GLN A 408 -56.23 -18.26 -33.68
CA GLN A 408 -56.39 -19.19 -32.57
C GLN A 408 -55.84 -20.57 -32.96
N THR A 409 -55.25 -21.32 -32.01
CA THR A 409 -55.92 -22.48 -31.37
C THR A 409 -55.01 -23.09 -30.31
N ASP A 410 -55.40 -22.95 -29.04
CA ASP A 410 -55.22 -23.97 -28.01
C ASP A 410 -56.20 -25.16 -28.31
N PRO A 411 -56.04 -26.39 -27.76
CA PRO A 411 -55.74 -26.61 -26.34
C PRO A 411 -54.79 -27.77 -25.95
N SER A 412 -54.23 -27.64 -24.74
CA SER A 412 -53.76 -28.74 -23.88
C SER A 412 -54.88 -29.76 -23.56
N PRO A 413 -54.55 -31.00 -23.14
CA PRO A 413 -54.81 -31.30 -21.72
C PRO A 413 -53.89 -32.34 -21.03
N ALA A 414 -54.05 -32.37 -19.69
CA ALA A 414 -53.82 -33.48 -18.74
C ALA A 414 -52.35 -33.82 -18.37
N PHE A 415 -51.91 -33.52 -17.13
CA PHE A 415 -52.13 -34.28 -15.87
C PHE A 415 -51.28 -35.57 -15.77
N THR A 416 -50.27 -35.56 -14.88
CA THR A 416 -50.35 -36.24 -13.57
C THR A 416 -49.25 -35.75 -12.62
N ASP A 417 -49.60 -35.69 -11.34
CA ASP A 417 -48.77 -35.31 -10.20
C ASP A 417 -48.39 -36.60 -9.44
N GLU A 418 -47.10 -36.86 -9.22
CA GLU A 418 -46.64 -37.95 -8.34
C GLU A 418 -45.15 -37.77 -7.94
N MET A 419 -44.90 -37.46 -6.67
CA MET A 419 -43.63 -37.76 -5.99
C MET A 419 -43.71 -39.15 -5.33
N PRO A 420 -42.59 -39.87 -5.19
CA PRO A 420 -42.02 -39.97 -3.84
C PRO A 420 -40.48 -40.08 -3.72
N SER A 421 -39.94 -39.31 -2.77
CA SER A 421 -39.02 -39.74 -1.68
C SER A 421 -37.87 -40.74 -1.91
N LEU A 422 -36.63 -40.24 -1.74
CA LEU A 422 -35.48 -40.81 -1.00
C LEU A 422 -35.22 -42.34 -0.99
N ALA A 423 -34.04 -42.75 -1.50
CA ALA A 423 -33.08 -43.57 -0.75
C ALA A 423 -31.67 -43.66 -1.40
N ALA A 424 -30.63 -43.66 -0.55
CA ALA A 424 -29.29 -44.23 -0.71
C ALA A 424 -28.31 -43.72 -1.81
N MET A 425 -27.11 -43.32 -1.37
CA MET A 425 -25.89 -43.24 -2.20
C MET A 425 -25.39 -44.65 -2.57
N PRO A 426 -24.51 -44.78 -3.59
CA PRO A 426 -23.10 -44.97 -3.24
C PRO A 426 -22.07 -44.22 -4.13
N THR A 427 -21.04 -43.72 -3.45
CA THR A 427 -19.60 -43.64 -3.78
C THR A 427 -19.08 -43.56 -5.24
N ALA A 428 -18.17 -42.57 -5.42
CA ALA A 428 -17.02 -42.51 -6.36
C ALA A 428 -17.30 -42.15 -7.85
N PRO A 429 -16.29 -41.61 -8.58
CA PRO A 429 -14.91 -41.28 -8.17
C PRO A 429 -14.58 -39.79 -8.13
N VAL A 430 -13.48 -39.46 -7.44
CA VAL A 430 -12.72 -38.22 -7.69
C VAL A 430 -12.13 -38.33 -9.09
N THR A 431 -12.62 -37.52 -10.03
CA THR A 431 -12.03 -37.39 -11.35
C THR A 431 -11.17 -36.13 -11.37
N THR A 432 -9.87 -36.29 -11.09
CA THR A 432 -8.88 -35.27 -11.43
C THR A 432 -8.92 -35.01 -12.93
N PRO A 433 -9.15 -33.77 -13.41
CA PRO A 433 -8.96 -33.47 -14.82
C PRO A 433 -7.47 -33.58 -15.12
N ILE A 434 -7.12 -34.57 -15.93
CA ILE A 434 -5.77 -34.77 -16.46
C ILE A 434 -5.47 -33.59 -17.41
N ALA A 435 -4.72 -32.61 -16.93
CA ALA A 435 -4.23 -31.50 -17.73
C ALA A 435 -2.89 -31.88 -18.40
N THR A 436 -2.94 -32.76 -19.40
CA THR A 436 -1.81 -33.00 -20.31
C THR A 436 -2.11 -32.44 -21.71
N GLY A 437 -1.30 -31.48 -22.14
CA GLY A 437 -1.26 -31.02 -23.53
C GLY A 437 -1.00 -29.53 -23.69
N LEU A 438 0.18 -29.20 -24.24
CA LEU A 438 0.56 -27.88 -24.76
C LEU A 438 0.81 -26.77 -23.72
N LEU A 439 1.77 -27.03 -22.81
CA LEU A 439 2.60 -25.95 -22.29
C LEU A 439 3.58 -25.54 -23.42
N SER A 440 3.43 -24.31 -23.91
CA SER A 440 4.39 -23.65 -24.78
C SER A 440 5.17 -22.65 -23.92
N ASP A 441 6.51 -22.65 -24.00
CA ASP A 441 7.42 -21.84 -23.16
C ASP A 441 7.35 -20.31 -23.37
N GLU A 442 6.30 -19.80 -24.03
CA GLU A 442 6.06 -18.38 -24.30
C GLU A 442 4.63 -17.96 -23.89
N ALA A 443 4.09 -18.54 -22.82
CA ALA A 443 2.83 -18.08 -22.24
C ALA A 443 3.07 -16.80 -21.42
N THR A 444 2.49 -15.69 -21.85
CA THR A 444 2.47 -14.44 -21.09
C THR A 444 1.36 -14.50 -20.04
N TYR A 445 1.67 -14.13 -18.80
CA TYR A 445 0.72 -14.05 -17.69
C TYR A 445 0.57 -12.58 -17.29
N THR A 446 -0.67 -12.09 -17.23
CA THR A 446 -1.00 -10.75 -16.75
C THR A 446 -2.22 -10.81 -15.84
N GLN A 447 -2.36 -9.82 -14.96
CA GLN A 447 -3.53 -9.68 -14.11
C GLN A 447 -4.54 -8.77 -14.80
N CYS A 448 -5.80 -9.18 -14.80
CA CYS A 448 -6.90 -8.34 -15.24
C CYS A 448 -7.95 -8.23 -14.14
N PHE A 449 -8.70 -7.13 -14.13
CA PHE A 449 -9.75 -6.93 -13.13
C PHE A 449 -11.01 -6.36 -13.78
N ARG A 450 -12.17 -6.65 -13.21
CA ARG A 450 -13.44 -6.03 -13.61
C ARG A 450 -14.17 -5.54 -12.37
N ILE A 451 -14.88 -4.43 -12.53
CA ILE A 451 -15.71 -3.85 -11.48
C ILE A 451 -17.15 -4.23 -11.80
N ARG A 452 -17.82 -4.96 -10.89
CA ARG A 452 -19.21 -5.39 -11.08
C ARG A 452 -20.08 -5.04 -9.87
N PRO A 453 -21.36 -4.67 -10.08
CA PRO A 453 -22.30 -4.49 -8.98
C PRO A 453 -22.50 -5.84 -8.28
N GLY A 454 -22.05 -5.92 -7.04
CA GLY A 454 -21.96 -7.15 -6.27
C GLY A 454 -22.38 -6.97 -4.82
N PHE A 455 -22.02 -7.95 -4.00
CA PHE A 455 -22.27 -7.94 -2.56
C PHE A 455 -20.95 -8.09 -1.82
N GLU A 456 -20.54 -7.02 -1.15
CA GLU A 456 -19.37 -6.98 -0.28
C GLU A 456 -19.82 -7.12 1.18
N ARG A 457 -18.95 -7.57 2.08
CA ARG A 457 -19.22 -7.56 3.53
C ARG A 457 -19.32 -6.11 4.01
N ALA A 458 -20.41 -5.74 4.68
CA ALA A 458 -20.52 -4.43 5.32
C ALA A 458 -19.50 -4.31 6.46
N GLY A 459 -18.81 -3.16 6.53
CA GLY A 459 -17.82 -2.90 7.56
C GLY A 459 -18.45 -2.94 8.96
N LEU A 460 -17.74 -3.48 9.96
CA LEU A 460 -18.26 -3.60 11.32
C LEU A 460 -18.66 -2.23 11.90
N LEU A 461 -17.88 -1.18 11.63
CA LEU A 461 -18.19 0.19 12.02
C LEU A 461 -19.43 0.75 11.28
N GLU A 462 -19.62 0.44 10.00
CA GLU A 462 -20.84 0.84 9.27
C GLU A 462 -22.08 0.18 9.89
N VAL A 463 -22.00 -1.12 10.19
CA VAL A 463 -23.08 -1.87 10.84
C VAL A 463 -23.39 -1.32 12.23
N ILE A 464 -22.37 -1.03 13.05
CA ILE A 464 -22.54 -0.47 14.39
C ILE A 464 -23.13 0.94 14.32
N ALA A 465 -22.59 1.85 13.52
CA ALA A 465 -23.08 3.23 13.41
C ALA A 465 -24.56 3.30 13.01
N ILE A 466 -25.04 2.32 12.24
CA ILE A 466 -26.41 2.29 11.71
C ILE A 466 -27.39 1.55 12.62
N LEU A 467 -26.99 0.45 13.26
CA LEU A 467 -27.88 -0.40 14.06
C LEU A 467 -27.79 -0.10 15.56
N LEU A 468 -26.66 0.40 16.08
CA LEU A 468 -26.48 0.67 17.51
C LEU A 468 -27.42 1.75 18.05
N PRO A 469 -27.62 2.92 17.40
CA PRO A 469 -28.51 3.95 17.95
C PRO A 469 -29.96 3.47 18.19
N PRO A 470 -30.68 2.86 17.22
CA PRO A 470 -32.03 2.35 17.49
C PRO A 470 -32.02 1.14 18.43
N ALA A 471 -30.99 0.28 18.39
CA ALA A 471 -30.87 -0.83 19.33
C ALA A 471 -30.68 -0.35 20.78
N ALA A 472 -29.92 0.73 21.01
CA ALA A 472 -29.72 1.33 22.32
C ALA A 472 -31.02 1.95 22.86
N VAL A 473 -31.81 2.64 22.02
CA VAL A 473 -33.13 3.16 22.41
C VAL A 473 -34.08 2.01 22.80
N LEU A 474 -34.12 0.92 22.02
CA LEU A 474 -34.96 -0.24 22.35
C LEU A 474 -34.47 -0.96 23.61
N ALA A 475 -33.17 -1.13 23.79
CA ALA A 475 -32.58 -1.77 24.96
C ALA A 475 -32.82 -0.97 26.24
N THR A 476 -32.62 0.35 26.22
CA THR A 476 -32.88 1.23 27.38
C THR A 476 -34.36 1.24 27.74
N MET A 477 -35.27 1.35 26.77
CA MET A 477 -36.71 1.28 27.01
C MET A 477 -37.15 -0.09 27.54
N ALA A 478 -36.56 -1.18 27.06
CA ALA A 478 -36.80 -2.53 27.57
C ALA A 478 -36.32 -2.70 29.01
N VAL A 479 -35.09 -2.27 29.33
CA VAL A 479 -34.53 -2.31 30.70
C VAL A 479 -35.37 -1.49 31.67
N MET A 480 -35.77 -0.27 31.30
CA MET A 480 -36.66 0.57 32.12
C MET A 480 -38.03 -0.08 32.34
N SER A 481 -38.58 -0.75 31.33
CA SER A 481 -39.84 -1.49 31.44
C SER A 481 -39.73 -2.71 32.38
N VAL A 482 -38.61 -3.45 32.31
CA VAL A 482 -38.32 -4.57 33.22
C VAL A 482 -38.11 -4.09 34.66
N LEU A 483 -37.40 -2.98 34.85
CA LEU A 483 -37.21 -2.36 36.17
C LEU A 483 -38.54 -1.91 36.79
N HIS A 484 -39.43 -1.32 35.99
CA HIS A 484 -40.78 -0.97 36.43
C HIS A 484 -41.60 -2.22 36.83
N LEU A 485 -41.57 -3.29 36.02
CA LEU A 485 -42.23 -4.57 36.35
C LEU A 485 -41.67 -5.23 37.63
N ALA A 486 -40.39 -5.01 37.95
CA ALA A 486 -39.76 -5.44 39.20
C ALA A 486 -40.09 -4.54 40.40
N GLY A 487 -40.93 -3.50 40.23
CA GLY A 487 -41.27 -2.53 41.28
C GLY A 487 -40.18 -1.48 41.55
N ALA A 488 -39.15 -1.41 40.70
CA ALA A 488 -37.95 -0.59 40.86
C ALA A 488 -37.83 0.49 39.76
N GLY A 489 -38.90 1.24 39.50
CA GLY A 489 -38.88 2.34 38.54
C GLY A 489 -40.28 2.83 38.12
N ALA A 490 -40.31 3.94 37.39
CA ALA A 490 -41.51 4.44 36.73
C ALA A 490 -41.67 3.81 35.33
N ASN A 491 -42.91 3.70 34.84
CA ASN A 491 -43.19 3.23 33.50
C ASN A 491 -42.66 4.24 32.47
N PRO A 492 -41.68 3.89 31.59
CA PRO A 492 -41.09 4.85 30.65
C PRO A 492 -42.11 5.42 29.65
N PHE A 493 -43.19 4.69 29.34
CA PHE A 493 -44.24 5.13 28.43
C PHE A 493 -45.24 6.11 29.06
N GLU A 494 -45.37 6.12 30.39
CA GLU A 494 -46.17 7.12 31.12
C GLU A 494 -45.32 8.34 31.49
N GLN A 495 -44.05 8.13 31.83
CA GLN A 495 -43.12 9.19 32.21
C GLN A 495 -42.72 10.08 31.01
N TRP A 496 -42.58 9.50 29.81
CA TRP A 496 -42.13 10.20 28.62
C TRP A 496 -43.09 10.00 27.45
N SER A 497 -43.84 11.04 27.11
CA SER A 497 -44.79 11.06 25.98
C SER A 497 -44.16 10.75 24.62
N TRP A 498 -42.84 10.94 24.48
CA TRP A 498 -42.08 10.62 23.26
C TRP A 498 -41.61 9.16 23.17
N ALA A 499 -41.64 8.38 24.27
CA ALA A 499 -41.08 7.03 24.31
C ALA A 499 -41.72 6.07 23.29
N PHE A 500 -43.04 6.13 23.12
CA PHE A 500 -43.77 5.32 22.13
C PHE A 500 -43.34 5.66 20.69
N SER A 501 -43.17 6.95 20.39
CA SER A 501 -42.70 7.43 19.08
C SER A 501 -41.25 7.01 18.82
N ALA A 502 -40.37 7.10 19.81
CA ALA A 502 -38.96 6.68 19.69
C ALA A 502 -38.81 5.17 19.49
N VAL A 503 -39.57 4.35 20.23
CA VAL A 503 -39.61 2.89 20.03
C VAL A 503 -40.12 2.53 18.64
N SER A 504 -41.20 3.18 18.20
CA SER A 504 -41.77 2.97 16.86
C SER A 504 -40.80 3.39 15.75
N ALA A 505 -40.13 4.53 15.88
CA ALA A 505 -39.12 5.00 14.94
C ALA A 505 -37.89 4.08 14.92
N SER A 506 -37.44 3.58 16.06
CA SER A 506 -36.30 2.66 16.16
C SER A 506 -36.59 1.30 15.51
N LEU A 507 -37.81 0.77 15.68
CA LEU A 507 -38.27 -0.43 14.99
C LEU A 507 -38.38 -0.21 13.47
N ALA A 508 -38.95 0.92 13.04
CA ALA A 508 -39.04 1.27 11.63
C ALA A 508 -37.64 1.42 10.99
N TRP A 509 -36.68 2.03 11.71
CA TRP A 509 -35.29 2.17 11.27
C TRP A 509 -34.60 0.81 11.08
N LEU A 510 -34.69 -0.09 12.07
CA LEU A 510 -34.09 -1.43 12.01
C LEU A 510 -34.66 -2.30 10.88
N LEU A 511 -35.92 -2.09 10.48
CA LEU A 511 -36.56 -2.84 9.41
C LEU A 511 -36.35 -2.21 8.02
N LEU A 512 -36.54 -0.90 7.89
CA LEU A 512 -36.54 -0.21 6.60
C LEU A 512 -35.13 0.16 6.13
N LEU A 513 -34.23 0.56 7.02
CA LEU A 513 -32.94 1.11 6.59
C LEU A 513 -31.98 0.07 5.98
N PRO A 514 -31.92 -1.19 6.47
CA PRO A 514 -31.22 -2.27 5.76
C PRO A 514 -31.82 -2.53 4.36
N ALA A 515 -33.15 -2.51 4.22
CA ALA A 515 -33.81 -2.71 2.94
C ALA A 515 -33.52 -1.56 1.95
N LEU A 516 -33.56 -0.30 2.41
CA LEU A 516 -33.22 0.89 1.62
C LEU A 516 -31.75 0.89 1.18
N ARG A 517 -30.82 0.44 2.03
CA ARG A 517 -29.40 0.23 1.67
C ARG A 517 -29.13 -1.07 0.89
N ARG A 518 -30.18 -1.81 0.50
CA ARG A 518 -30.10 -3.10 -0.21
C ARG A 518 -29.20 -4.13 0.50
N TRP A 519 -29.11 -4.05 1.82
CA TRP A 519 -28.36 -5.00 2.62
C TRP A 519 -28.99 -6.39 2.55
N ARG A 520 -28.15 -7.43 2.49
CA ARG A 520 -28.57 -8.83 2.54
C ARG A 520 -27.86 -9.53 3.69
N THR A 521 -28.59 -10.28 4.49
CA THR A 521 -28.01 -11.17 5.50
C THR A 521 -27.66 -12.52 4.85
N LYS A 522 -26.40 -12.93 4.98
CA LYS A 522 -25.93 -14.25 4.55
C LYS A 522 -25.31 -14.98 5.74
N TRP A 523 -25.68 -16.24 5.95
CA TRP A 523 -24.98 -17.11 6.90
C TRP A 523 -23.70 -17.63 6.25
N LEU A 524 -22.56 -17.38 6.88
CA LEU A 524 -21.26 -17.96 6.54
C LEU A 524 -20.85 -18.87 7.69
N GLY A 525 -21.20 -20.15 7.59
CA GLY A 525 -21.18 -21.08 8.71
C GLY A 525 -22.11 -20.62 9.83
N THR A 526 -21.59 -20.52 11.05
CA THR A 526 -22.34 -20.07 12.24
C THR A 526 -22.43 -18.54 12.37
N LYS A 527 -21.78 -17.76 11.50
CA LYS A 527 -21.75 -16.29 11.59
C LYS A 527 -22.76 -15.68 10.62
N LEU A 528 -23.67 -14.86 11.15
CA LEU A 528 -24.53 -13.98 10.36
C LEU A 528 -23.68 -12.81 9.85
N VAL A 529 -23.57 -12.66 8.53
CA VAL A 529 -22.82 -11.57 7.90
C VAL A 529 -23.78 -10.69 7.12
N ILE A 530 -23.70 -9.38 7.37
CA ILE A 530 -24.41 -8.37 6.61
C ILE A 530 -23.57 -8.04 5.38
N MET A 531 -24.16 -8.22 4.21
CA MET A 531 -23.59 -7.90 2.91
C MET A 531 -24.23 -6.60 2.41
N ARG A 532 -23.44 -5.61 2.02
CA ARG A 532 -23.90 -4.39 1.36
C ARG A 532 -23.82 -4.55 -0.16
N HIS A 533 -24.70 -3.86 -0.89
CA HIS A 533 -24.53 -3.72 -2.34
C HIS A 533 -23.37 -2.74 -2.57
N ALA A 534 -22.34 -3.18 -3.29
CA ALA A 534 -21.14 -2.40 -3.58
C ALA A 534 -20.57 -2.83 -4.93
N ASP A 535 -19.75 -1.98 -5.53
CA ASP A 535 -19.03 -2.32 -6.75
C ASP A 535 -17.81 -3.16 -6.37
N VAL A 536 -17.90 -4.45 -6.64
CA VAL A 536 -16.88 -5.43 -6.28
C VAL A 536 -15.86 -5.51 -7.41
N ARG A 537 -14.59 -5.30 -7.07
CA ARG A 537 -13.45 -5.59 -7.93
C ARG A 537 -13.19 -7.09 -7.91
N GLU A 538 -13.47 -7.74 -9.04
CA GLU A 538 -13.09 -9.13 -9.29
C GLU A 538 -11.78 -9.14 -10.06
N GLU A 539 -10.81 -9.95 -9.62
CA GLU A 539 -9.49 -10.09 -10.25
C GLU A 539 -9.36 -11.52 -10.83
N ALA A 540 -8.66 -11.63 -11.96
CA ALA A 540 -8.43 -12.90 -12.63
C ALA A 540 -7.08 -12.92 -13.34
N SER A 541 -6.45 -14.09 -13.35
CA SER A 541 -5.25 -14.33 -14.16
C SER A 541 -5.66 -14.49 -15.62
N LEU A 542 -5.10 -13.63 -16.47
CA LEU A 542 -5.21 -13.71 -17.92
C LEU A 542 -3.89 -14.28 -18.44
N ARG A 543 -3.96 -15.46 -19.05
CA ARG A 543 -2.82 -16.10 -19.72
C ARG A 543 -3.05 -16.05 -21.22
N PHE A 544 -2.02 -15.71 -21.99
CA PHE A 544 -2.09 -15.80 -23.46
C PHE A 544 -0.80 -16.30 -24.08
N ASP A 545 -0.93 -17.20 -25.04
CA ASP A 545 0.17 -17.78 -25.80
C ASP A 545 -0.11 -17.69 -27.31
N LYS A 546 0.74 -18.33 -28.11
CA LYS A 546 0.66 -18.34 -29.58
C LYS A 546 -0.61 -19.04 -30.11
N GLN A 547 -1.35 -19.80 -29.29
CA GLN A 547 -2.47 -20.64 -29.71
C GLN A 547 -3.80 -20.29 -29.02
N ALA A 548 -3.76 -19.80 -27.78
CA ALA A 548 -4.95 -19.46 -27.02
C ALA A 548 -4.79 -18.26 -26.07
N LEU A 549 -5.94 -17.76 -25.65
CA LEU A 549 -6.21 -16.89 -24.52
C LEU A 549 -6.95 -17.71 -23.46
N SER A 550 -6.56 -17.65 -22.20
CA SER A 550 -7.29 -18.23 -21.08
C SER A 550 -7.46 -17.23 -19.95
N LEU A 551 -8.63 -17.31 -19.31
CA LEU A 551 -9.05 -16.47 -18.19
C LEU A 551 -9.75 -17.38 -17.18
N ASN A 552 -9.11 -17.60 -16.03
CA ASN A 552 -9.52 -18.66 -15.10
C ASN A 552 -9.67 -20.00 -15.84
N ASP A 553 -10.84 -20.65 -15.75
CA ASP A 553 -11.13 -21.93 -16.39
C ASP A 553 -11.55 -21.82 -17.87
N ASP A 554 -11.91 -20.62 -18.35
CA ASP A 554 -12.37 -20.40 -19.73
C ASP A 554 -11.18 -20.21 -20.69
N THR A 555 -11.24 -20.81 -21.88
CA THR A 555 -10.17 -20.74 -22.90
C THR A 555 -10.72 -20.47 -24.30
N TRP A 556 -10.23 -19.41 -24.94
CA TRP A 556 -10.51 -19.03 -26.33
C TRP A 556 -9.27 -19.31 -27.17
N ARG A 557 -9.34 -20.30 -28.06
CA ARG A 557 -8.28 -20.52 -29.05
C ARG A 557 -8.42 -19.54 -30.20
N TRP A 558 -7.31 -18.93 -30.63
CA TRP A 558 -7.31 -17.93 -31.72
C TRP A 558 -7.89 -18.52 -33.02
N ASP A 559 -7.58 -19.79 -33.32
CA ASP A 559 -8.05 -20.53 -34.50
C ASP A 559 -9.56 -20.89 -34.48
N ARG A 560 -10.27 -20.61 -33.38
CA ARG A 560 -11.69 -20.93 -33.19
C ARG A 560 -12.55 -19.73 -32.79
N LEU A 561 -12.02 -18.51 -32.89
CA LEU A 561 -12.82 -17.30 -32.69
C LEU A 561 -13.86 -17.18 -33.81
N THR A 562 -15.13 -17.03 -33.42
CA THR A 562 -16.23 -16.71 -34.36
C THR A 562 -16.45 -15.21 -34.50
N VAL A 563 -16.05 -14.44 -33.49
CA VAL A 563 -16.10 -12.97 -33.48
C VAL A 563 -14.83 -12.46 -32.82
N ALA A 564 -14.17 -11.50 -33.48
CA ALA A 564 -13.12 -10.66 -32.90
C ALA A 564 -13.37 -9.23 -33.39
N GLU A 565 -13.81 -8.35 -32.48
CA GLU A 565 -14.17 -6.97 -32.82
C GLU A 565 -13.48 -5.97 -31.91
N LEU A 566 -12.75 -5.03 -32.52
CA LEU A 566 -12.15 -3.89 -31.84
C LEU A 566 -13.03 -2.65 -32.01
N ARG A 567 -13.37 -2.00 -30.89
CA ARG A 567 -14.21 -0.80 -30.82
C ARG A 567 -13.60 0.24 -29.88
N ARG A 568 -13.93 1.51 -30.08
CA ARG A 568 -13.56 2.62 -29.19
C ARG A 568 -14.57 2.78 -28.06
N TRP A 569 -14.12 3.19 -26.89
CA TRP A 569 -14.98 3.70 -25.82
C TRP A 569 -14.46 5.03 -25.27
N ASP A 570 -15.36 5.83 -24.70
CA ASP A 570 -15.11 7.13 -24.09
C ASP A 570 -15.98 7.21 -22.82
N SER A 571 -15.36 7.54 -21.68
CA SER A 571 -16.09 7.89 -20.46
C SER A 571 -16.13 9.42 -20.34
N PRO A 572 -17.25 10.08 -20.66
CA PRO A 572 -17.36 11.53 -20.54
C PRO A 572 -17.39 12.02 -19.08
N LEU A 573 -17.50 11.12 -18.11
CA LEU A 573 -17.45 11.44 -16.67
C LEU A 573 -16.03 11.45 -16.13
N ASP A 574 -15.17 10.53 -16.61
CA ASP A 574 -13.79 10.37 -16.12
C ASP A 574 -12.76 11.03 -17.07
N GLU A 575 -13.22 11.55 -18.21
CA GLU A 575 -12.42 12.03 -19.35
C GLU A 575 -11.46 10.99 -19.98
N VAL A 576 -11.61 9.70 -19.63
CA VAL A 576 -10.79 8.60 -20.14
C VAL A 576 -11.38 8.02 -21.42
N CYS A 577 -10.57 7.89 -22.46
CA CYS A 577 -10.89 7.16 -23.68
C CYS A 577 -10.03 5.90 -23.85
N GLY A 578 -10.53 4.91 -24.58
CA GLY A 578 -9.78 3.67 -24.79
C GLY A 578 -10.37 2.71 -25.82
N TRP A 579 -9.87 1.48 -25.78
CA TRP A 579 -10.23 0.38 -26.66
C TRP A 579 -11.03 -0.69 -25.92
N THR A 580 -11.92 -1.36 -26.66
CA THR A 580 -12.64 -2.56 -26.22
C THR A 580 -12.49 -3.63 -27.29
N LEU A 581 -12.13 -4.84 -26.88
CA LEU A 581 -12.00 -6.02 -27.72
C LEU A 581 -13.05 -7.04 -27.30
N SER A 582 -13.97 -7.38 -28.21
CA SER A 582 -14.98 -8.41 -28.00
C SER A 582 -14.58 -9.69 -28.73
N LEU A 583 -14.42 -10.77 -27.99
CA LEU A 583 -14.04 -12.10 -28.48
C LEU A 583 -15.17 -13.09 -28.20
N ALA A 584 -15.53 -13.92 -29.18
CA ALA A 584 -16.46 -15.03 -28.99
C ALA A 584 -15.93 -16.30 -29.64
N ALA A 585 -16.19 -17.45 -29.02
CA ALA A 585 -15.89 -18.78 -29.55
C ALA A 585 -17.08 -19.72 -29.32
N PRO A 586 -17.26 -20.81 -30.10
CA PRO A 586 -18.43 -21.68 -29.98
C PRO A 586 -18.56 -22.46 -28.66
N GLN A 587 -17.47 -22.53 -27.88
CA GLN A 587 -17.33 -23.40 -26.70
C GLN A 587 -17.01 -22.62 -25.42
N ALA A 588 -16.91 -21.28 -25.48
CA ALA A 588 -16.54 -20.42 -24.36
C ALA A 588 -17.49 -19.20 -24.30
N PRO A 589 -17.74 -18.62 -23.11
CA PRO A 589 -18.56 -17.41 -22.99
C PRO A 589 -17.93 -16.24 -23.77
N PRO A 590 -18.73 -15.24 -24.19
CA PRO A 590 -18.18 -14.06 -24.85
C PRO A 590 -17.28 -13.29 -23.87
N LEU A 591 -16.05 -13.01 -24.28
CA LEU A 591 -15.07 -12.25 -23.52
C LEU A 591 -15.03 -10.81 -24.03
N ARG A 592 -15.01 -9.86 -23.09
CA ARG A 592 -14.83 -8.44 -23.38
C ARG A 592 -13.62 -7.96 -22.59
N LEU A 593 -12.62 -7.46 -23.29
CA LEU A 593 -11.47 -6.78 -22.71
C LEU A 593 -11.60 -5.28 -22.99
N ALA A 594 -11.13 -4.46 -22.06
CA ALA A 594 -11.04 -3.01 -22.21
C ALA A 594 -9.67 -2.51 -21.73
N SER A 595 -9.17 -1.45 -22.35
CA SER A 595 -7.92 -0.81 -21.94
C SER A 595 -7.94 0.69 -22.28
N PRO A 596 -7.40 1.57 -21.42
CA PRO A 596 -7.27 2.99 -21.73
C PRO A 596 -6.23 3.25 -22.83
N GLU A 597 -6.42 4.31 -23.62
CA GLU A 597 -5.49 4.75 -24.66
C GLU A 597 -4.91 6.12 -24.28
N SER A 598 -3.59 6.20 -24.11
CA SER A 598 -2.91 7.44 -23.74
C SER A 598 -2.86 8.44 -24.89
N ASN A 599 -2.89 7.99 -26.15
CA ASN A 599 -2.85 8.87 -27.31
C ASN A 599 -4.25 9.17 -27.85
N ARG A 600 -4.90 10.19 -27.27
CA ARG A 600 -6.24 10.66 -27.70
C ARG A 600 -6.32 11.00 -29.20
N LYS A 601 -5.23 11.46 -29.83
CA LYS A 601 -5.20 11.74 -31.29
C LYS A 601 -5.24 10.44 -32.12
N LYS A 602 -4.47 9.41 -31.75
CA LYS A 602 -4.53 8.06 -32.35
C LYS A 602 -5.94 7.47 -32.22
N TRP A 603 -6.54 7.60 -31.04
CA TRP A 603 -7.91 7.17 -30.77
C TRP A 603 -8.93 7.90 -31.65
N GLN A 604 -8.95 9.24 -31.65
CA GLN A 604 -9.89 10.06 -32.43
C GLN A 604 -9.82 9.79 -33.94
N ASN A 605 -8.61 9.62 -34.49
CA ASN A 605 -8.39 9.41 -35.92
C ASN A 605 -8.61 7.96 -36.39
N SER A 606 -8.93 7.03 -35.49
CA SER A 606 -9.11 5.62 -35.86
C SER A 606 -10.47 5.33 -36.53
N PRO A 607 -10.55 4.29 -37.39
CA PRO A 607 -11.78 3.96 -38.12
C PRO A 607 -12.81 3.17 -37.28
N TYR A 608 -12.47 2.77 -36.05
CA TYR A 608 -13.31 1.89 -35.24
C TYR A 608 -14.56 2.60 -34.68
N GLN A 609 -15.66 1.87 -34.52
CA GLN A 609 -16.91 2.41 -33.98
C GLN A 609 -16.77 2.83 -32.51
N LEU A 610 -17.36 3.97 -32.14
CA LEU A 610 -17.51 4.38 -30.74
C LEU A 610 -18.69 3.64 -30.09
N VAL A 611 -18.46 3.08 -28.91
CA VAL A 611 -19.45 2.40 -28.06
C VAL A 611 -19.27 2.81 -26.59
N GLU A 612 -20.33 2.63 -25.81
CA GLU A 612 -20.26 2.71 -24.34
C GLU A 612 -19.43 1.54 -23.78
N ILE A 613 -18.66 1.76 -22.72
CA ILE A 613 -17.82 0.72 -22.14
C ILE A 613 -18.72 -0.39 -21.52
N PRO A 614 -18.54 -1.67 -21.85
CA PRO A 614 -19.39 -2.71 -21.28
C PRO A 614 -19.09 -2.89 -19.78
N TYR A 615 -20.11 -2.77 -18.92
CA TYR A 615 -20.01 -3.02 -17.46
C TYR A 615 -19.46 -4.41 -17.08
N ASP A 616 -19.46 -5.34 -18.02
CA ASP A 616 -19.01 -6.72 -17.84
C ASP A 616 -17.57 -6.98 -18.31
N ALA A 617 -16.90 -5.99 -18.90
CA ALA A 617 -15.56 -6.08 -19.48
C ALA A 617 -14.43 -6.14 -18.44
N TRP A 618 -13.38 -6.86 -18.78
CA TRP A 618 -12.13 -6.94 -18.00
C TRP A 618 -11.17 -5.84 -18.43
N GLN A 619 -10.67 -5.07 -17.46
CA GLN A 619 -9.61 -4.10 -17.65
C GLN A 619 -8.26 -4.80 -17.70
N VAL A 620 -7.49 -4.50 -18.74
CA VAL A 620 -6.18 -5.10 -19.07
C VAL A 620 -5.18 -3.98 -19.34
N SER A 621 -3.88 -4.22 -19.09
CA SER A 621 -2.83 -3.24 -19.40
C SER A 621 -2.84 -2.87 -20.89
N PRO A 622 -2.50 -1.62 -21.29
CA PRO A 622 -2.47 -1.24 -22.70
C PRO A 622 -1.50 -2.09 -23.54
N PHE A 623 -0.39 -2.54 -22.95
CA PHE A 623 0.60 -3.38 -23.62
C PHE A 623 0.08 -4.79 -23.91
N ASP A 624 -0.54 -5.43 -22.92
CA ASP A 624 -1.12 -6.77 -23.08
C ASP A 624 -2.33 -6.71 -24.01
N PHE A 625 -3.17 -5.68 -23.87
CA PHE A 625 -4.32 -5.44 -24.74
C PHE A 625 -3.89 -5.29 -26.22
N ASP A 626 -2.86 -4.48 -26.50
CA ASP A 626 -2.32 -4.33 -27.87
C ASP A 626 -1.80 -5.68 -28.41
N THR A 627 -1.18 -6.50 -27.56
CA THR A 627 -0.64 -7.81 -27.94
C THR A 627 -1.74 -8.82 -28.22
N ILE A 628 -2.79 -8.84 -27.40
CA ILE A 628 -3.98 -9.67 -27.58
C ILE A 628 -4.78 -9.24 -28.82
N ALA A 629 -5.00 -7.94 -29.01
CA ALA A 629 -5.70 -7.40 -30.17
C ALA A 629 -5.01 -7.76 -31.49
N ARG A 630 -3.67 -7.70 -31.54
CA ARG A 630 -2.86 -8.11 -32.72
C ARG A 630 -2.85 -9.63 -32.97
N ARG A 631 -3.30 -10.46 -32.02
CA ARG A 631 -3.45 -11.92 -32.20
C ARG A 631 -4.89 -12.33 -32.55
N ALA A 632 -5.87 -11.52 -32.17
CA ALA A 632 -7.29 -11.76 -32.41
C ALA A 632 -7.82 -11.20 -33.74
N LEU A 633 -7.16 -10.18 -34.30
CA LEU A 633 -7.53 -9.45 -35.52
C LEU A 633 -6.54 -9.75 -36.66
#